data_AF-A0A523Q3G7-F1
#
_entry.id   AF-A0A523Q3G7-F1
#
_cell.length_a   1.000
_cell.length_b   1.000
_cell.length_c   1.000
_cell.angle_alpha   90.00
_cell.angle_beta   90.00
_cell.angle_gamma   90.00
#
_symmetry.space_group_name_H-M   'P 1'
#
loop_
_entity.id
_entity.type
_entity.pdbx_description
1 polymer ?
#
loop_
_entity_poly.entity_id
_entity_poly.type
_entity_poly.pdbx_seq_one_letter_code
_entity_poly.pdbx_strand_id
1 'polypeptide(L)'
;MNERLIRTTEAEVNRLHAACRQAASERKSSPLKQEHWLRACHRIHSYSSPLWELRTPEVQRDIVAGSGYWRKAALLYLDLSPRFFRSGYLRDMVCHRLKQASLQSDECRRVQRSLLASIVRRPPTGCFVYDCRLAIKIADESFAVEMRRLAESEDPWTRGRAVRMLAWILRHQGSSQTLT
;
A
#
# COMPACT_ATOMS: atom_id res chain seq x y z
N MET A 1 6.75 9.43 11.03
CA MET A 1 6.65 9.83 9.63
C MET A 1 5.39 10.66 9.53
N ASN A 2 5.38 11.72 8.74
CA ASN A 2 4.19 12.57 8.57
C ASN A 2 3.78 12.64 7.09
N GLU A 3 2.60 13.22 6.84
CA GLU A 3 2.03 13.31 5.49
C GLU A 3 2.95 14.06 4.52
N ARG A 4 3.50 15.20 4.95
CA ARG A 4 4.43 16.00 4.15
C ARG A 4 5.62 15.16 3.66
N LEU A 5 6.26 14.39 4.54
CA LEU A 5 7.39 13.53 4.18
C LEU A 5 6.98 12.47 3.14
N ILE A 6 5.82 11.83 3.32
CA ILE A 6 5.32 10.81 2.39
C ILE A 6 5.06 11.42 1.01
N ARG A 7 4.38 12.56 0.95
CA ARG A 7 4.06 13.25 -0.32
C ARG A 7 5.29 13.81 -1.02
N THR A 8 6.23 14.40 -0.27
CA THR A 8 7.51 14.86 -0.85
C THR A 8 8.32 13.68 -1.40
N THR A 9 8.34 12.54 -0.70
CA THR A 9 9.04 11.34 -1.19
C THR A 9 8.37 10.79 -2.45
N GLU A 10 7.04 10.72 -2.47
CA GLU A 10 6.27 10.32 -3.66
C GLU A 10 6.62 11.19 -4.87
N ALA A 11 6.59 12.52 -4.71
CA ALA A 11 6.94 13.46 -5.77
C ALA A 11 8.39 13.30 -6.24
N GLU A 12 9.35 13.18 -5.31
CA GLU A 12 10.77 13.09 -5.65
C GLU A 12 11.12 11.79 -6.37
N VAL A 13 10.62 10.64 -5.90
CA VAL A 13 10.84 9.36 -6.58
C VAL A 13 10.22 9.38 -7.98
N ASN A 14 9.02 9.97 -8.13
CA ASN A 14 8.38 10.10 -9.44
C ASN A 14 9.19 10.99 -10.38
N ARG A 15 9.72 12.12 -9.89
CA ARG A 15 10.60 13.02 -10.66
C ARG A 15 11.86 12.31 -11.14
N LEU A 16 12.56 11.61 -10.25
CA LEU A 16 13.77 10.85 -10.58
C LEU A 16 13.49 9.73 -11.58
N HIS A 17 12.38 9.02 -11.40
CA HIS A 17 12.00 7.92 -12.29
C HIS A 17 11.54 8.43 -13.68
N ALA A 18 10.84 9.56 -13.74
CA ALA A 18 10.48 10.19 -15.00
C ALA A 18 11.72 10.65 -15.77
N ALA A 19 12.67 11.32 -15.10
CA ALA A 19 13.93 11.75 -15.70
C ALA A 19 14.74 10.56 -16.25
N CYS A 20 14.80 9.46 -15.50
CA CYS A 20 15.46 8.23 -15.96
C CYS A 20 14.77 7.63 -17.20
N ARG A 21 13.44 7.55 -17.22
CA ARG A 21 12.69 7.06 -18.40
C ARG A 21 12.91 7.93 -19.63
N GLN A 22 12.85 9.25 -19.47
CA GLN A 22 13.09 10.19 -20.56
C GLN A 22 14.51 10.08 -21.11
N ALA A 23 15.53 10.03 -20.24
CA ALA A 23 16.90 9.85 -20.69
C ALA A 23 17.09 8.48 -21.39
N ALA A 24 16.39 7.44 -20.92
CA ALA A 24 16.44 6.12 -21.52
C ALA A 24 15.87 6.06 -22.95
N SER A 25 14.84 6.85 -23.29
CA SER A 25 14.28 6.87 -24.65
C SER A 25 15.22 7.49 -25.68
N GLU A 26 16.10 8.40 -25.25
CA GLU A 26 17.02 9.12 -26.14
C GLU A 26 18.44 8.55 -26.15
N ARG A 27 18.74 7.58 -25.25
CA ARG A 27 20.11 7.14 -24.92
C ARG A 27 20.97 6.68 -26.10
N LYS A 28 20.35 6.17 -27.18
CA LYS A 28 21.05 5.64 -28.35
C LYS A 28 21.37 6.70 -29.41
N SER A 29 20.95 7.96 -29.19
CA SER A 29 21.05 9.01 -30.22
C SER A 29 22.43 9.67 -30.27
N SER A 30 23.20 9.63 -29.17
CA SER A 30 24.59 10.10 -29.12
C SER A 30 25.31 9.64 -27.84
N PRO A 31 26.66 9.68 -27.80
CA PRO A 31 27.41 9.43 -26.58
C PRO A 31 27.02 10.36 -25.42
N LEU A 32 26.71 11.63 -25.70
CA LEU A 32 26.23 12.58 -24.68
C LEU A 32 24.88 12.14 -24.09
N LYS A 33 23.96 11.65 -24.92
CA LYS A 33 22.66 11.12 -24.45
C LYS A 33 22.83 9.84 -23.64
N GLN A 34 23.79 8.99 -23.99
CA GLN A 34 24.14 7.81 -23.19
C GLN A 34 24.66 8.23 -21.80
N GLU A 35 25.55 9.22 -21.72
CA GLU A 35 26.07 9.73 -20.45
C GLU A 35 24.96 10.37 -19.59
N HIS A 36 24.05 11.15 -20.20
CA HIS A 36 22.88 11.69 -19.52
C HIS A 36 22.00 10.59 -18.90
N TRP A 37 21.79 9.49 -19.62
CA TRP A 37 21.06 8.34 -19.10
C TRP A 37 21.77 7.68 -17.92
N LEU A 38 23.09 7.47 -18.00
CA LEU A 38 23.88 6.92 -16.89
C LEU A 38 23.79 7.82 -15.64
N ARG A 39 23.88 9.15 -15.81
CA ARG A 39 23.71 10.11 -14.72
C ARG A 39 22.31 10.06 -14.10
N ALA A 40 21.26 9.91 -14.92
CA ALA A 40 19.89 9.76 -14.42
C ALA A 40 19.69 8.44 -13.65
N CYS A 41 20.25 7.33 -14.14
CA CYS A 41 20.29 6.04 -13.44
C CYS A 41 20.99 6.15 -12.09
N HIS A 42 22.17 6.79 -12.05
CA HIS A 42 22.90 6.99 -10.81
C HIS A 42 22.05 7.75 -9.78
N ARG A 43 21.41 8.86 -10.18
CA ARG A 43 20.58 9.68 -9.29
C ARG A 43 19.44 8.91 -8.63
N ILE A 44 18.72 8.06 -9.37
CA ILE A 44 17.62 7.27 -8.78
C ILE A 44 18.14 6.13 -7.92
N HIS A 45 19.26 5.48 -8.29
CA HIS A 45 19.85 4.40 -7.51
C HIS A 45 20.51 4.89 -6.22
N SER A 46 21.07 6.11 -6.21
CA SER A 46 21.67 6.73 -5.03
C SER A 46 20.64 7.38 -4.10
N TYR A 47 19.38 7.51 -4.52
CA TYR A 47 18.34 8.15 -3.71
C TYR A 47 17.90 7.24 -2.55
N SER A 48 18.23 7.64 -1.33
CA SER A 48 17.77 6.98 -0.11
C SER A 48 16.42 7.57 0.31
N SER A 49 15.32 6.94 -0.12
CA SER A 49 13.98 7.38 0.31
C SER A 49 13.80 7.11 1.82
N PRO A 50 13.32 8.09 2.60
CA PRO A 50 13.04 7.88 4.03
C PRO A 50 11.92 6.85 4.25
N LEU A 51 11.05 6.63 3.25
CA LEU A 51 10.01 5.59 3.33
C LEU A 51 10.59 4.17 3.36
N TRP A 52 11.87 4.01 3.03
CA TRP A 52 12.55 2.73 3.17
C TRP A 52 12.81 2.34 4.62
N GLU A 53 12.76 3.27 5.57
CA GLU A 53 12.83 2.94 7.00
C GLU A 53 11.71 1.98 7.42
N LEU A 54 10.54 2.05 6.77
CA LEU A 54 9.45 1.10 6.99
C LEU A 54 9.89 -0.35 6.76
N ARG A 55 10.95 -0.63 5.99
CA ARG A 55 11.40 -1.99 5.67
C ARG A 55 12.41 -2.56 6.65
N THR A 56 12.92 -1.77 7.59
CA THR A 56 13.97 -2.26 8.49
C THR A 56 13.38 -3.25 9.50
N PRO A 57 14.12 -4.29 9.90
CA PRO A 57 13.63 -5.29 10.85
C PRO A 57 13.13 -4.68 12.16
N GLU A 58 13.79 -3.63 12.65
CA GLU A 58 13.46 -2.90 13.87
C GLU A 58 12.07 -2.26 13.74
N VAL A 59 11.86 -1.50 12.67
CA VAL A 59 10.59 -0.82 12.41
C VAL A 59 9.46 -1.83 12.17
N GLN A 60 9.76 -2.94 11.49
CA GLN A 60 8.80 -4.02 11.28
C GLN A 60 8.35 -4.67 12.59
N ARG A 61 9.28 -4.88 13.55
CA ARG A 61 8.94 -5.36 14.90
C ARG A 61 8.09 -4.33 15.65
N ASP A 62 8.46 -3.05 15.59
CA ASP A 62 7.73 -1.97 16.26
C ASP A 62 6.28 -1.82 15.76
N ILE A 63 6.04 -1.96 14.45
CA ILE A 63 4.68 -1.94 13.89
C ILE A 63 3.81 -3.04 14.51
N VAL A 64 4.39 -4.24 14.69
CA VAL A 64 3.68 -5.40 15.26
C VAL A 64 3.46 -5.24 16.76
N ALA A 65 4.47 -4.75 17.47
CA ALA A 65 4.49 -4.69 18.94
C ALA A 65 3.41 -3.76 19.54
N GLY A 66 3.04 -2.65 18.89
CA GLY A 66 1.97 -1.80 19.42
C GLY A 66 1.93 -0.35 18.92
N SER A 67 1.30 0.53 19.69
CA SER A 67 0.89 1.91 19.35
C SER A 67 2.03 2.94 19.22
N GLY A 68 3.24 2.48 18.90
CA GLY A 68 4.42 3.32 18.71
C GLY A 68 4.34 4.22 17.47
N TYR A 69 5.32 5.11 17.35
CA TYR A 69 5.48 6.03 16.22
C TYR A 69 5.41 5.32 14.86
N TRP A 70 6.05 4.15 14.74
CA TRP A 70 6.11 3.38 13.50
C TRP A 70 4.79 2.76 13.08
N ARG A 71 3.94 2.38 14.04
CA ARG A 71 2.60 1.92 13.74
C ARG A 71 1.71 3.02 13.18
N LYS A 72 1.77 4.20 13.80
CA LYS A 72 1.07 5.39 13.29
C LYS A 72 1.55 5.75 11.89
N ALA A 73 2.86 5.64 11.64
CA ALA A 73 3.46 5.83 10.33
C ALA A 73 2.97 4.81 9.28
N ALA A 74 2.85 3.53 9.65
CA ALA A 74 2.35 2.47 8.77
C ALA A 74 0.86 2.66 8.42
N LEU A 75 0.03 3.01 9.41
CA LEU A 75 -1.38 3.34 9.18
C LEU A 75 -1.50 4.57 8.25
N LEU A 76 -0.73 5.63 8.50
CA LEU A 76 -0.71 6.81 7.65
C LEU A 76 -0.25 6.48 6.22
N TYR A 77 0.71 5.57 6.04
CA TYR A 77 1.13 5.12 4.73
C TYR A 77 -0.03 4.46 3.95
N LEU A 78 -0.83 3.61 4.62
CA LEU A 78 -2.01 3.00 3.99
C LEU A 78 -3.06 4.05 3.60
N ASP A 79 -3.33 5.02 4.47
CA ASP A 79 -4.30 6.08 4.23
C ASP A 79 -3.93 6.93 3.00
N LEU A 80 -2.65 7.33 2.92
CA LEU A 80 -2.17 8.20 1.84
C LEU A 80 -1.97 7.44 0.53
N SER A 81 -1.70 6.12 0.61
CA SER A 81 -1.49 5.20 -0.50
C SER A 81 -0.57 5.78 -1.60
N PRO A 82 0.66 6.21 -1.27
CA PRO A 82 1.53 6.93 -2.20
C PRO A 82 1.92 6.06 -3.41
N ARG A 83 2.00 6.67 -4.58
CA ARG A 83 2.23 6.03 -5.87
C ARG A 83 3.57 6.45 -6.45
N PHE A 84 4.56 5.59 -6.26
CA PHE A 84 5.90 5.75 -6.82
C PHE A 84 6.54 4.38 -7.06
N PHE A 85 7.70 4.36 -7.70
CA PHE A 85 8.43 3.11 -7.98
C PHE A 85 8.65 2.29 -6.70
N ARG A 86 8.19 1.03 -6.71
CA ARG A 86 8.23 0.09 -5.57
C ARG A 86 7.33 0.43 -4.37
N SER A 87 6.45 1.43 -4.45
CA SER A 87 5.50 1.71 -3.34
C SER A 87 4.52 0.55 -3.08
N GLY A 88 4.26 -0.28 -4.09
CA GLY A 88 3.47 -1.51 -3.92
C GLY A 88 4.10 -2.53 -2.97
N TYR A 89 5.42 -2.72 -3.03
CA TYR A 89 6.12 -3.64 -2.12
C TYR A 89 6.04 -3.16 -0.67
N LEU A 90 6.16 -1.84 -0.45
CA LEU A 90 5.98 -1.26 0.88
C LEU A 90 4.55 -1.47 1.38
N ARG A 91 3.53 -1.28 0.52
CA ARG A 91 2.14 -1.54 0.90
C ARG A 91 1.93 -3.00 1.30
N ASP A 92 2.40 -3.94 0.50
CA ASP A 92 2.27 -5.38 0.77
C ASP A 92 2.87 -5.76 2.13
N MET A 93 4.07 -5.24 2.41
CA MET A 93 4.76 -5.41 3.69
C MET A 93 4.00 -4.76 4.85
N VAL A 94 3.52 -3.52 4.70
CA VAL A 94 2.73 -2.82 5.73
C VAL A 94 1.44 -3.58 6.04
N CYS A 95 0.69 -4.00 5.01
CA CYS A 95 -0.52 -4.81 5.18
C CYS A 95 -0.21 -6.13 5.91
N HIS A 96 0.90 -6.78 5.56
CA HIS A 96 1.34 -8.00 6.23
C HIS A 96 1.62 -7.80 7.73
N ARG A 97 2.32 -6.73 8.11
CA ARG A 97 2.63 -6.45 9.52
C ARG A 97 1.43 -6.01 10.32
N LEU A 98 0.58 -5.14 9.78
CA LEU A 98 -0.66 -4.77 10.45
C LEU A 98 -1.58 -5.97 10.66
N LYS A 99 -1.55 -6.96 9.76
CA LYS A 99 -2.26 -8.23 9.97
C LYS A 99 -1.70 -9.01 11.18
N GLN A 100 -0.40 -8.98 11.43
CA GLN A 100 0.19 -9.68 12.57
C GLN A 100 -0.08 -8.97 13.89
N ALA A 101 -0.23 -7.65 13.85
CA ALA A 101 -0.32 -6.81 15.03
C ALA A 101 -1.69 -6.88 15.73
N SER A 102 -1.76 -6.72 17.05
CA SER A 102 -3.05 -6.56 17.74
C SER A 102 -3.57 -5.13 17.52
N LEU A 103 -4.63 -4.95 16.73
CA LEU A 103 -5.17 -3.65 16.32
C LEU A 103 -6.25 -3.18 17.30
N GLN A 104 -6.14 -1.92 17.72
CA GLN A 104 -7.18 -1.26 18.50
C GLN A 104 -8.40 -0.97 17.62
N SER A 105 -9.56 -0.77 18.24
CA SER A 105 -10.82 -0.58 17.51
C SER A 105 -10.80 0.63 16.56
N ASP A 106 -10.14 1.73 16.95
CA ASP A 106 -9.94 2.91 16.12
C ASP A 106 -8.97 2.65 14.95
N GLU A 107 -7.91 1.86 15.19
CA GLU A 107 -6.99 1.43 14.14
C GLU A 107 -7.68 0.51 13.13
N CYS A 108 -8.51 -0.44 13.58
CA CYS A 108 -9.32 -1.30 12.71
C CYS A 108 -10.21 -0.43 11.80
N ARG A 109 -10.97 0.51 12.36
CA ARG A 109 -11.81 1.44 11.58
C ARG A 109 -10.99 2.27 10.60
N ARG A 110 -9.79 2.71 10.99
CA ARG A 110 -8.88 3.44 10.10
C ARG A 110 -8.45 2.57 8.91
N VAL A 111 -8.04 1.33 9.16
CA VAL A 111 -7.67 0.37 8.13
C VAL A 111 -8.86 0.07 7.20
N GLN A 112 -10.05 -0.16 7.75
CA GLN A 112 -11.28 -0.38 6.97
C GLN A 112 -11.51 0.76 5.96
N ARG A 113 -11.45 2.02 6.40
CA ARG A 113 -11.59 3.20 5.51
C ARG A 113 -10.53 3.20 4.40
N SER A 114 -9.29 2.89 4.74
CA SER A 114 -8.18 2.89 3.77
C SER A 114 -8.28 1.75 2.75
N LEU A 115 -8.83 0.59 3.14
CA LEU A 115 -9.14 -0.50 2.22
C LEU A 115 -10.35 -0.17 1.33
N LEU A 116 -11.41 0.42 1.87
CA LEU A 116 -12.57 0.89 1.08
C LEU A 116 -12.12 1.89 0.01
N ALA A 117 -11.29 2.87 0.40
CA ALA A 117 -10.72 3.85 -0.53
C ALA A 117 -9.84 3.20 -1.61
N SER A 118 -9.10 2.13 -1.27
CA SER A 118 -8.25 1.42 -2.22
C SER A 118 -9.03 0.57 -3.23
N ILE A 119 -10.26 0.13 -2.89
CA ILE A 119 -11.15 -0.59 -3.80
C ILE A 119 -11.66 0.34 -4.89
N VAL A 120 -12.15 1.52 -4.50
CA VAL A 120 -12.76 2.50 -5.42
C VAL A 120 -11.71 3.16 -6.32
N ARG A 121 -10.50 3.45 -5.81
CA ARG A 121 -9.46 4.15 -6.59
C ARG A 121 -8.62 3.18 -7.43
N ARG A 122 -8.65 3.33 -8.77
CA ARG A 122 -7.78 2.60 -9.73
C ARG A 122 -6.33 3.11 -9.73
N PRO A 123 -5.32 2.23 -9.96
CA PRO A 123 -5.13 0.92 -9.35
C PRO A 123 -4.48 1.04 -7.96
N PRO A 124 -4.58 -0.01 -7.11
CA PRO A 124 -3.87 -0.10 -5.85
C PRO A 124 -2.38 -0.17 -6.15
N THR A 125 -1.59 0.31 -5.22
CA THR A 125 -0.17 -0.07 -5.17
C THR A 125 -0.10 -1.48 -4.58
N GLY A 126 0.74 -2.36 -5.14
CA GLY A 126 0.99 -3.69 -4.54
C GLY A 126 -0.02 -4.79 -4.91
N CYS A 127 0.14 -5.94 -4.28
CA CYS A 127 -0.64 -7.15 -4.53
C CYS A 127 -1.91 -7.15 -3.67
N PHE A 128 -3.08 -7.13 -4.33
CA PHE A 128 -4.38 -7.07 -3.66
C PHE A 128 -4.63 -8.18 -2.63
N VAL A 129 -3.94 -9.32 -2.74
CA VAL A 129 -4.02 -10.41 -1.77
C VAL A 129 -3.67 -9.97 -0.34
N TYR A 130 -2.74 -9.02 -0.17
CA TYR A 130 -2.38 -8.52 1.17
C TYR A 130 -3.48 -7.64 1.77
N ASP A 131 -4.15 -6.83 0.96
CA ASP A 131 -5.35 -6.10 1.36
C ASP A 131 -6.44 -7.08 1.82
N CYS A 132 -6.73 -8.14 1.05
CA CYS A 132 -7.72 -9.16 1.44
C CYS A 132 -7.34 -9.89 2.74
N ARG A 133 -6.06 -10.22 2.92
CA ARG A 133 -5.56 -10.88 4.13
C ARG A 133 -5.69 -9.99 5.37
N LEU A 134 -5.47 -8.69 5.23
CA LEU A 134 -5.68 -7.73 6.31
C LEU A 134 -7.17 -7.54 6.58
N ALA A 135 -8.00 -7.47 5.52
CA ALA A 135 -9.44 -7.33 5.62
C ALA A 135 -10.09 -8.41 6.49
N ILE A 136 -9.68 -9.68 6.35
CA ILE A 136 -10.17 -10.78 7.19
C ILE A 136 -10.02 -10.49 8.68
N LYS A 137 -8.91 -9.87 9.10
CA LYS A 137 -8.63 -9.60 10.51
C LYS A 137 -9.48 -8.48 11.10
N ILE A 138 -9.78 -7.48 10.29
CA ILE A 138 -10.41 -6.22 10.72
C ILE A 138 -11.89 -6.15 10.35
N ALA A 139 -12.42 -7.17 9.68
CA ALA A 139 -13.81 -7.20 9.24
C ALA A 139 -14.77 -7.29 10.44
N ASP A 140 -15.70 -6.35 10.48
CA ASP A 140 -16.92 -6.41 11.27
C ASP A 140 -18.14 -6.35 10.34
N GLU A 141 -19.35 -6.40 10.91
CA GLU A 141 -20.58 -6.37 10.10
C GLU A 141 -20.72 -5.06 9.32
N SER A 142 -20.32 -3.93 9.90
CA SER A 142 -20.41 -2.63 9.22
C SER A 142 -19.53 -2.58 7.97
N PHE A 143 -18.33 -3.14 8.07
CA PHE A 143 -17.40 -3.26 6.95
C PHE A 143 -17.91 -4.24 5.89
N ALA A 144 -18.52 -5.36 6.31
CA ALA A 144 -19.12 -6.33 5.39
C ALA A 144 -20.30 -5.74 4.61
N VAL A 145 -21.16 -4.96 5.26
CA VAL A 145 -22.26 -4.22 4.61
C VAL A 145 -21.73 -3.26 3.54
N GLU A 146 -20.71 -2.46 3.85
CA GLU A 146 -20.10 -1.57 2.84
C GLU A 146 -19.48 -2.34 1.68
N MET A 147 -18.86 -3.50 1.93
CA MET A 147 -18.33 -4.35 0.86
C MET A 147 -19.43 -4.93 -0.04
N ARG A 148 -20.58 -5.34 0.53
CA ARG A 148 -21.75 -5.78 -0.25
C ARG A 148 -22.27 -4.63 -1.13
N ARG A 149 -22.41 -3.44 -0.57
CA ARG A 149 -22.81 -2.24 -1.32
C ARG A 149 -21.85 -1.93 -2.49
N LEU A 150 -20.54 -2.01 -2.26
CA LEU A 150 -19.55 -1.81 -3.33
C LEU A 150 -19.53 -2.94 -4.37
N ALA A 151 -19.93 -4.17 -3.98
CA ALA A 151 -20.07 -5.29 -4.91
C ALA A 151 -21.25 -5.11 -5.89
N GLU A 152 -22.20 -4.22 -5.59
CA GLU A 152 -23.31 -3.85 -6.47
C GLU A 152 -22.98 -2.65 -7.36
N SER A 153 -21.76 -2.07 -7.25
CA SER A 153 -21.35 -0.91 -8.04
C SER A 153 -21.43 -1.18 -9.55
N GLU A 154 -21.88 -0.19 -10.32
CA GLU A 154 -21.86 -0.24 -11.78
C GLU A 154 -20.43 -0.29 -12.35
N ASP A 155 -19.47 0.35 -11.68
CA ASP A 155 -18.06 0.32 -12.06
C ASP A 155 -17.49 -1.12 -11.93
N PRO A 156 -17.13 -1.78 -13.04
CA PRO A 156 -16.68 -3.17 -13.01
C PRO A 156 -15.43 -3.38 -12.15
N TRP A 157 -14.61 -2.34 -12.01
CA TRP A 157 -13.41 -2.41 -11.18
C TRP A 157 -13.73 -2.47 -9.68
N THR A 158 -14.50 -1.50 -9.21
CA THR A 158 -14.97 -1.41 -7.82
C THR A 158 -15.72 -2.70 -7.47
N ARG A 159 -16.70 -3.08 -8.30
CA ARG A 159 -17.46 -4.33 -8.16
C ARG A 159 -16.55 -5.55 -8.06
N GLY A 160 -15.68 -5.77 -9.04
CA GLY A 160 -14.84 -6.97 -9.11
C GLY A 160 -13.83 -7.11 -7.97
N ARG A 161 -13.45 -6.01 -7.30
CA ARG A 161 -12.57 -6.03 -6.12
C ARG A 161 -13.34 -6.18 -4.82
N ALA A 162 -14.47 -5.49 -4.69
CA ALA A 162 -15.37 -5.66 -3.56
C ALA A 162 -15.85 -7.11 -3.44
N VAL A 163 -16.33 -7.70 -4.55
CA VAL A 163 -16.72 -9.14 -4.61
C VAL A 163 -15.59 -10.05 -4.13
N ARG A 164 -14.35 -9.83 -4.60
CA ARG A 164 -13.19 -10.64 -4.21
C ARG A 164 -12.85 -10.50 -2.73
N MET A 165 -12.82 -9.28 -2.20
CA MET A 165 -12.50 -9.06 -0.78
C MET A 165 -13.61 -9.63 0.12
N LEU A 166 -14.87 -9.40 -0.24
CA LEU A 166 -16.02 -9.96 0.47
C LEU A 166 -15.97 -11.49 0.51
N ALA A 167 -15.66 -12.14 -0.62
CA ALA A 167 -15.52 -13.60 -0.68
C ALA A 167 -14.41 -14.11 0.26
N TRP A 168 -13.31 -13.37 0.42
CA TRP A 168 -12.25 -13.73 1.38
C TRP A 168 -12.72 -13.63 2.83
N ILE A 169 -13.45 -12.56 3.15
CA ILE A 169 -14.03 -12.32 4.50
C ILE A 169 -15.01 -13.43 4.86
N LEU A 170 -16.01 -13.67 4.00
CA LEU A 170 -17.08 -14.65 4.26
C LEU A 170 -16.55 -16.08 4.42
N ARG A 171 -15.58 -16.48 3.59
CA ARG A 171 -14.96 -17.81 3.69
C ARG A 171 -14.30 -18.04 5.06
N HIS A 172 -13.66 -17.03 5.62
CA HIS A 172 -12.97 -17.17 6.92
C HIS A 172 -13.93 -17.06 8.11
N GLN A 173 -14.95 -16.21 8.01
CA GLN A 173 -15.98 -16.12 9.06
C GLN A 173 -16.78 -17.42 9.19
N GLY A 174 -17.11 -18.09 8.07
CA GLY A 174 -17.77 -19.40 8.09
C GLY A 174 -16.91 -20.51 8.70
N SER A 175 -15.58 -20.49 8.51
CA SER A 175 -14.66 -21.47 9.11
C SER A 175 -14.41 -21.24 10.60
N SER A 176 -14.58 -20.02 11.11
CA SER A 176 -14.43 -19.73 12.54
C SER A 176 -15.64 -20.14 13.38
N GLN A 177 -16.81 -20.37 12.78
CA GLN A 177 -18.03 -20.81 13.47
C GLN A 177 -18.15 -22.33 13.63
N THR A 178 -17.24 -23.12 13.03
CA THR A 178 -17.28 -24.60 13.07
C THR A 178 -16.34 -25.20 14.14
N LEU A 179 -15.72 -24.37 14.97
CA LEU A 179 -14.74 -24.76 16.00
C LEU A 179 -15.19 -24.49 17.45
N THR A 180 -16.52 -24.43 17.68
CA THR A 180 -17.14 -24.44 19.01
C THR A 180 -17.95 -25.71 19.16
#